data_AF-A0A6C0G5F9-F1
#
_entry.id   AF-A0A6C0G5F9-F1
#
_cell.length_a   1.000
_cell.length_b   1.000
_cell.length_c   1.000
_cell.angle_alpha   90.00
_cell.angle_beta   90.00
_cell.angle_gamma   90.00
#
_symmetry.space_group_name_H-M   'P 1'
#
loop_
_entity.id
_entity.type
_entity.pdbx_description
1 polymer ?
#
loop_
_entity_poly.entity_id
_entity_poly.type
_entity_poly.pdbx_seq_one_letter_code
_entity_poly.pdbx_strand_id
1 'polypeptide(L)'
;MPARTAIMKAIRTPSFVFFASVLLVSVLTGILSKPYFTERVFYLYENAYAFDGENDHLVTYHSSTGGPVQVRIDDELHRTVLVGGQSYSIADKSVPYTARFRVAYPNGHAYKVEGSGSGGLLLSYDDEGNLVSDVQMYANGERIKQEGEEDFPPSALVIAAYPDYHFKRGMPAFLYLALALLVYGWCAFRYEAFQTWTFRLSPQRLMYENPEPSDFYYFMCKAGGIVVMAGSLFVAFKAF
;
A
#
# COMPACT_ATOMS: atom_id res chain seq x y z
N MET A 1 27.35 42.12 11.65
CA MET A 1 25.95 42.31 12.11
C MET A 1 24.83 42.25 11.04
N PRO A 2 25.03 42.35 9.70
CA PRO A 2 23.91 42.35 8.75
C PRO A 2 23.29 40.96 8.46
N ALA A 3 24.04 39.88 8.67
CA ALA A 3 23.59 38.51 8.38
C ALA A 3 22.44 38.05 9.31
N ARG A 4 22.48 38.38 10.61
CA ARG A 4 21.41 38.02 11.56
C ARG A 4 20.07 38.68 11.22
N THR A 5 20.11 39.94 10.80
CA THR A 5 18.91 40.71 10.45
C THR A 5 18.25 40.21 9.16
N ALA A 6 19.06 39.80 8.16
CA ALA A 6 18.56 39.21 6.92
C ALA A 6 17.90 37.84 7.15
N ILE A 7 18.51 36.98 7.99
CA ILE A 7 17.95 35.67 8.37
C ILE A 7 16.61 35.84 9.10
N MET A 8 16.52 36.75 10.08
CA MET A 8 15.26 37.04 10.79
C MET A 8 14.15 37.57 9.87
N LYS A 9 14.50 38.32 8.82
CA LYS A 9 13.53 38.86 7.86
C LYS A 9 13.06 37.80 6.86
N ALA A 10 13.94 36.90 6.43
CA ALA A 10 13.61 35.76 5.57
C ALA A 10 12.64 34.79 6.27
N ILE A 11 12.84 34.51 7.56
CA ILE A 11 11.98 33.64 8.38
C ILE A 11 10.51 34.13 8.44
N ARG A 12 10.27 35.43 8.25
CA ARG A 12 8.93 36.05 8.29
C ARG A 12 8.19 36.07 6.95
N THR A 13 8.78 35.60 5.85
CA THR A 13 8.05 35.59 4.57
C THR A 13 7.09 34.39 4.50
N PRO A 14 5.82 34.58 4.05
CA PRO A 14 4.83 33.50 3.96
C PRO A 14 5.32 32.31 3.14
N SER A 15 6.16 32.58 2.13
CA SER A 15 6.80 31.57 1.29
C SER A 15 7.80 30.72 2.04
N PHE A 16 8.68 31.32 2.84
CA PHE A 16 9.64 30.58 3.65
C PHE A 16 8.91 29.70 4.67
N VAL A 17 7.89 30.25 5.34
CA VAL A 17 7.06 29.49 6.29
C VAL A 17 6.40 28.30 5.59
N PHE A 18 5.77 28.50 4.43
CA PHE A 18 5.15 27.40 3.68
C PHE A 18 6.14 26.29 3.33
N PHE A 19 7.27 26.61 2.71
CA PHE A 19 8.25 25.59 2.31
C PHE A 19 8.89 24.90 3.52
N ALA A 20 9.17 25.64 4.60
CA ALA A 20 9.66 25.05 5.83
C ALA A 20 8.63 24.10 6.47
N SER A 21 7.35 24.46 6.48
CA SER A 21 6.26 23.61 6.95
C SER A 21 6.07 22.37 6.08
N VAL A 22 6.07 22.53 4.76
CA VAL A 22 5.95 21.39 3.81
C VAL A 22 7.12 20.44 4.00
N LEU A 23 8.36 20.94 4.13
CA LEU A 23 9.53 20.11 4.37
C LEU A 23 9.43 19.37 5.71
N LEU A 24 9.06 20.07 6.78
CA LEU A 24 8.88 19.46 8.11
C LEU A 24 7.83 18.36 8.10
N VAL A 25 6.65 18.64 7.53
CA VAL A 25 5.55 17.66 7.42
C VAL A 25 5.97 16.49 6.55
N SER A 26 6.70 16.71 5.46
CA SER A 26 7.18 15.63 4.58
C SER A 26 8.14 14.69 5.32
N VAL A 27 9.07 15.24 6.11
CA VAL A 27 10.01 14.44 6.91
C VAL A 27 9.25 13.65 7.99
N LEU A 28 8.33 14.30 8.71
CA LEU A 28 7.53 13.65 9.74
C LEU A 28 6.67 12.52 9.16
N THR A 29 5.94 12.79 8.07
CA THR A 29 5.12 11.79 7.38
C THR A 29 6.00 10.63 6.92
N GLY A 30 7.15 10.89 6.29
CA GLY A 30 8.05 9.82 5.83
C GLY A 30 8.58 8.93 6.96
N ILE A 31 8.91 9.50 8.12
CA ILE A 31 9.36 8.73 9.29
C ILE A 31 8.21 7.90 9.87
N LEU A 32 7.05 8.52 10.09
CA LEU A 32 5.89 7.88 10.72
C LEU A 32 5.23 6.83 9.83
N SER A 33 5.24 7.04 8.51
CA SER A 33 4.62 6.12 7.55
C SER A 33 5.56 5.01 7.10
N LYS A 34 6.87 5.10 7.38
CA LYS A 34 7.84 4.06 7.03
C LYS A 34 7.40 2.66 7.45
N PRO A 35 7.06 2.37 8.72
CA PRO A 35 6.65 1.02 9.12
C PRO A 35 5.46 0.51 8.31
N TYR A 36 4.47 1.38 8.03
CA TYR A 36 3.30 1.02 7.22
C TYR A 36 3.68 0.50 5.83
N PHE A 37 4.56 1.20 5.12
CA PHE A 37 4.96 0.88 3.74
C PHE A 37 6.06 -0.18 3.62
N THR A 38 6.86 -0.39 4.67
CA THR A 38 8.00 -1.32 4.61
C THR A 38 7.71 -2.69 5.20
N GLU A 39 6.85 -2.74 6.19
CA GLU A 39 6.45 -3.99 6.84
C GLU A 39 5.66 -4.87 5.88
N ARG A 40 6.05 -6.15 5.82
CA ARG A 40 5.34 -7.15 5.04
C ARG A 40 4.21 -7.71 5.87
N VAL A 41 3.02 -7.72 5.31
CA VAL A 41 1.81 -8.23 5.95
C VAL A 41 1.13 -9.25 5.04
N PHE A 42 0.25 -10.05 5.62
CA PHE A 42 -0.75 -10.82 4.89
C PHE A 42 -2.12 -10.60 5.51
N TYR A 43 -3.15 -11.02 4.79
CA TYR A 43 -4.53 -10.92 5.25
C TYR A 43 -5.10 -12.31 5.38
N LEU A 44 -5.79 -12.52 6.50
CA LEU A 44 -6.64 -13.68 6.71
C LEU A 44 -8.03 -13.12 7.01
N TYR A 45 -8.93 -13.23 6.03
CA TYR A 45 -10.17 -12.46 6.00
C TYR A 45 -9.89 -10.95 6.06
N GLU A 46 -10.54 -10.25 6.98
CA GLU A 46 -10.43 -8.80 7.17
C GLU A 46 -9.24 -8.39 8.05
N ASN A 47 -8.59 -9.37 8.68
CA ASN A 47 -7.52 -9.12 9.63
C ASN A 47 -6.17 -9.09 8.92
N ALA A 48 -5.47 -7.97 9.06
CA ALA A 48 -4.07 -7.84 8.65
C ALA A 48 -3.15 -8.40 9.74
N TYR A 49 -2.16 -9.19 9.33
CA TYR A 49 -1.17 -9.82 10.20
C TYR A 49 0.23 -9.33 9.86
N ALA A 50 0.94 -8.87 10.89
CA ALA A 50 2.34 -8.45 10.81
C ALA A 50 3.22 -9.38 11.64
N PHE A 51 4.50 -9.46 11.28
CA PHE A 51 5.48 -10.24 12.03
C PHE A 51 5.63 -9.69 13.45
N ASP A 52 5.53 -10.56 14.45
CA ASP A 52 5.66 -10.19 15.87
C ASP A 52 6.97 -10.74 16.47
N GLY A 53 7.25 -12.02 16.23
CA GLY A 53 8.48 -12.65 16.71
C GLY A 53 8.66 -14.07 16.20
N GLU A 54 9.87 -14.60 16.36
CA GLU A 54 10.23 -15.96 16.00
C GLU A 54 10.99 -16.60 17.16
N ASN A 55 10.61 -17.82 17.52
CA ASN A 55 11.27 -18.61 18.55
C ASN A 55 11.52 -20.03 18.03
N ASP A 56 12.80 -20.38 17.85
CA ASP A 56 13.28 -21.60 17.21
C ASP A 56 12.64 -21.85 15.84
N HIS A 57 11.56 -22.64 15.82
CA HIS A 57 10.84 -23.06 14.62
C HIS A 57 9.41 -22.51 14.61
N LEU A 58 9.06 -21.56 15.47
CA LEU A 58 7.72 -21.00 15.57
C LEU A 58 7.75 -19.50 15.28
N VAL A 59 7.20 -19.11 14.14
CA VAL A 59 6.99 -17.71 13.77
C VAL A 59 5.61 -17.28 14.22
N THR A 60 5.50 -16.15 14.92
CA THR A 60 4.24 -15.58 15.37
C THR A 60 3.94 -14.29 14.61
N TYR A 61 2.70 -14.20 14.14
CA TYR A 61 2.15 -13.01 13.51
C TYR A 61 0.99 -12.48 14.34
N HIS A 62 0.99 -11.17 14.55
CA HIS A 62 0.00 -10.47 15.35
C HIS A 62 -0.94 -9.64 14.47
N SER A 63 -2.19 -9.54 14.88
CA SER A 63 -3.19 -8.63 14.31
C SER A 63 -3.76 -7.74 15.40
N SER A 64 -4.08 -6.49 15.06
CA SER A 64 -4.75 -5.56 16.00
C SER A 64 -6.19 -5.96 16.32
N THR A 65 -6.81 -6.79 15.48
CA THR A 65 -8.24 -7.13 15.53
C THR A 65 -8.50 -8.63 15.59
N GLY A 66 -7.55 -9.46 15.17
CA GLY A 66 -7.63 -10.93 15.22
C GLY A 66 -6.73 -11.55 16.30
N GLY A 67 -7.03 -12.79 16.68
CA GLY A 67 -6.09 -13.61 17.47
C GLY A 67 -4.83 -13.95 16.67
N PRO A 68 -3.71 -14.31 17.30
CA PRO A 68 -2.43 -14.51 16.61
C PRO A 68 -2.50 -15.68 15.62
N VAL A 69 -1.69 -15.57 14.55
CA VAL A 69 -1.39 -16.68 13.65
C VAL A 69 0.02 -17.15 13.96
N GLN A 70 0.20 -18.44 14.21
CA GLN A 70 1.52 -19.01 14.43
C GLN A 70 1.85 -19.98 13.29
N VAL A 71 3.10 -19.99 12.86
CA VAL A 71 3.59 -20.87 11.80
C VAL A 71 4.76 -21.65 12.36
N ARG A 72 4.57 -22.96 12.52
CA ARG A 72 5.64 -23.87 12.86
C ARG A 72 6.35 -24.30 11.57
N ILE A 73 7.65 -24.11 11.53
CA ILE A 73 8.54 -24.49 10.43
C ILE A 73 9.06 -25.88 10.76
N ASP A 74 8.45 -26.91 10.17
CA ASP A 74 8.85 -28.29 10.43
C ASP A 74 10.11 -28.63 9.60
N ASP A 75 10.14 -28.23 8.32
CA ASP A 75 11.32 -28.23 7.46
C ASP A 75 11.19 -27.19 6.30
N GLU A 76 12.07 -27.25 5.28
CA GLU A 76 12.01 -26.33 4.13
C GLU A 76 10.72 -26.45 3.29
N LEU A 77 10.14 -27.65 3.25
CA LEU A 77 8.99 -28.02 2.41
C LEU A 77 7.70 -28.16 3.22
N HIS A 78 7.79 -28.33 4.55
CA HIS A 78 6.66 -28.58 5.44
C HIS A 78 6.53 -27.49 6.50
N ARG A 79 5.33 -26.92 6.60
CA ARG A 79 4.97 -25.93 7.60
C ARG A 79 3.60 -26.23 8.16
N THR A 80 3.40 -25.91 9.42
CA THR A 80 2.10 -26.02 10.10
C THR A 80 1.61 -24.62 10.48
N VAL A 81 0.42 -24.23 9.99
CA VAL A 81 -0.24 -22.98 10.39
C VAL A 81 -1.20 -23.26 11.54
N LEU A 82 -1.08 -22.52 12.63
CA LEU A 82 -1.92 -22.57 13.81
C LEU A 82 -2.74 -21.28 13.88
N VAL A 83 -4.05 -21.40 13.69
CA VAL A 83 -4.98 -20.26 13.73
C VAL A 83 -6.36 -20.73 14.17
N GLY A 84 -7.06 -19.93 14.97
CA GLY A 84 -8.40 -20.27 15.46
C GLY A 84 -8.44 -21.54 16.33
N GLY A 85 -7.33 -21.94 16.94
CA GLY A 85 -7.20 -23.18 17.70
C GLY A 85 -7.11 -24.45 16.82
N GLN A 86 -7.03 -24.30 15.50
CA GLN A 86 -6.86 -25.39 14.55
C GLN A 86 -5.44 -25.40 13.96
N SER A 87 -5.05 -26.55 13.38
CA SER A 87 -3.74 -26.80 12.82
C SER A 87 -3.86 -27.25 11.37
N TYR A 88 -3.26 -26.51 10.45
CA TYR A 88 -3.29 -26.76 9.01
C TYR A 88 -1.89 -27.12 8.52
N SER A 89 -1.76 -28.26 7.83
CA SER A 89 -0.46 -28.70 7.32
C SER A 89 -0.28 -28.24 5.88
N ILE A 90 0.88 -27.67 5.57
CA ILE A 90 1.23 -27.18 4.24
C ILE A 90 2.52 -27.86 3.82
N ALA A 91 2.46 -28.60 2.72
CA ALA A 91 3.54 -29.44 2.22
C ALA A 91 3.87 -29.14 0.74
N ASP A 92 5.01 -29.67 0.28
CA ASP A 92 5.39 -29.85 -1.13
C ASP A 92 5.67 -28.60 -1.97
N LYS A 93 6.48 -27.64 -1.50
CA LYS A 93 6.96 -26.49 -2.32
C LYS A 93 7.85 -26.94 -3.50
N SER A 94 7.28 -27.15 -4.69
CA SER A 94 8.07 -27.45 -5.90
C SER A 94 8.79 -26.23 -6.49
N VAL A 95 10.00 -26.42 -7.04
CA VAL A 95 10.94 -25.42 -7.64
C VAL A 95 11.05 -25.65 -9.18
N PRO A 96 11.50 -24.73 -10.07
CA PRO A 96 11.75 -23.28 -9.95
C PRO A 96 10.75 -22.35 -10.67
N TYR A 97 9.66 -22.86 -11.29
CA TYR A 97 8.79 -22.02 -12.14
C TYR A 97 7.32 -22.01 -11.75
N THR A 98 6.86 -23.00 -10.98
CA THR A 98 5.49 -23.09 -10.50
C THR A 98 5.53 -23.56 -9.06
N ALA A 99 5.10 -22.68 -8.15
CA ALA A 99 4.96 -23.05 -6.76
C ALA A 99 3.70 -23.91 -6.66
N ARG A 100 3.84 -25.12 -6.13
CA ARG A 100 2.73 -26.00 -5.80
C ARG A 100 2.79 -26.26 -4.32
N PHE A 101 1.63 -26.37 -3.69
CA PHE A 101 1.52 -26.70 -2.28
C PHE A 101 0.34 -27.64 -2.09
N ARG A 102 0.46 -28.51 -1.10
CA ARG A 102 -0.65 -29.31 -0.59
C ARG A 102 -1.06 -28.75 0.76
N VAL A 103 -2.32 -28.35 0.90
CA VAL A 103 -2.90 -27.82 2.15
C VAL A 103 -3.85 -28.86 2.71
N ALA A 104 -3.57 -29.37 3.90
CA ALA A 104 -4.41 -30.35 4.58
C ALA A 104 -5.10 -29.72 5.80
N TYR A 105 -6.41 -29.91 5.87
CA TYR A 105 -7.30 -29.37 6.90
C TYR A 105 -7.52 -30.37 8.05
N PRO A 106 -7.85 -29.89 9.26
CA PRO A 106 -8.15 -30.77 10.41
C PRO A 106 -9.32 -31.74 10.17
N ASN A 107 -10.25 -31.38 9.29
CA ASN A 107 -11.40 -32.21 8.90
C ASN A 107 -11.02 -33.35 7.93
N GLY A 108 -9.76 -33.42 7.50
CA GLY A 108 -9.25 -34.43 6.56
C GLY A 108 -9.31 -34.03 5.09
N HIS A 109 -9.92 -32.89 4.75
CA HIS A 109 -9.90 -32.38 3.38
C HIS A 109 -8.49 -31.92 3.00
N ALA A 110 -8.16 -32.10 1.71
CA ALA A 110 -6.90 -31.64 1.15
C ALA A 110 -7.15 -30.82 -0.10
N TYR A 111 -6.30 -29.82 -0.30
CA TYR A 111 -6.38 -28.92 -1.44
C TYR A 111 -5.00 -28.73 -2.05
N LYS A 112 -4.99 -28.54 -3.36
CA LYS A 112 -3.79 -28.17 -4.10
C LYS A 112 -3.80 -26.67 -4.34
N VAL A 113 -2.71 -25.99 -3.97
CA VAL A 113 -2.54 -24.56 -4.25
C VAL A 113 -1.41 -24.40 -5.26
N GLU A 114 -1.68 -23.73 -6.37
CA GLU A 114 -0.69 -23.47 -7.42
C GLU A 114 -0.49 -21.98 -7.63
N GLY A 115 0.75 -21.57 -7.90
CA GLY A 115 1.12 -20.17 -8.12
C GLY A 115 2.18 -19.98 -9.20
N SER A 116 2.02 -18.90 -9.96
CA SER A 116 3.04 -18.43 -10.89
C SER A 116 4.15 -17.69 -10.12
N GLY A 117 5.16 -18.42 -9.65
CA GLY A 117 6.35 -17.86 -8.99
C GLY A 117 6.10 -17.19 -7.62
N SER A 118 7.14 -16.53 -7.10
CA SER A 118 7.10 -15.78 -5.83
C SER A 118 6.29 -14.49 -5.98
N GLY A 119 5.23 -14.33 -5.20
CA GLY A 119 4.37 -13.13 -5.22
C GLY A 119 3.32 -13.10 -6.33
N GLY A 120 3.13 -14.20 -7.07
CA GLY A 120 2.06 -14.36 -8.04
C GLY A 120 0.70 -14.71 -7.39
N LEU A 121 -0.36 -14.67 -8.20
CA LEU A 121 -1.69 -15.13 -7.80
C LEU A 121 -1.63 -16.63 -7.45
N LEU A 122 -2.14 -16.99 -6.28
CA LEU A 122 -2.32 -18.39 -5.86
C LEU A 122 -3.75 -18.84 -6.20
N LEU A 123 -3.87 -20.00 -6.82
CA LEU A 123 -5.13 -20.64 -7.18
C LEU A 123 -5.30 -21.94 -6.38
N SER A 124 -6.47 -22.12 -5.79
CA SER A 124 -6.81 -23.29 -4.98
C SER A 124 -7.63 -24.28 -5.79
N TYR A 125 -7.34 -25.57 -5.66
CA TYR A 125 -8.04 -26.67 -6.32
C TYR A 125 -8.41 -27.75 -5.31
N ASP A 126 -9.61 -28.32 -5.46
CA ASP A 126 -10.05 -29.49 -4.69
C ASP A 126 -9.41 -30.79 -5.22
N ASP A 127 -9.76 -31.92 -4.60
CA ASP A 127 -9.26 -33.25 -4.99
C ASP A 127 -9.74 -33.70 -6.39
N GLU A 128 -10.84 -33.12 -6.90
CA GLU A 128 -11.36 -33.37 -8.25
C GLU A 128 -10.66 -32.49 -9.31
N GLY A 129 -9.86 -31.51 -8.87
CA GLY A 129 -9.19 -30.54 -9.72
C GLY A 129 -10.05 -29.34 -10.11
N ASN A 130 -11.19 -29.13 -9.45
CA ASN A 130 -12.02 -27.95 -9.66
C ASN A 130 -11.40 -26.76 -8.93
N LEU A 131 -11.50 -25.58 -9.56
CA LEU A 131 -11.05 -24.33 -8.94
C LEU A 131 -11.96 -23.98 -7.75
N VAL A 132 -11.38 -23.83 -6.58
CA VAL A 132 -12.06 -23.37 -5.37
C VAL A 132 -12.00 -21.84 -5.35
N SER A 133 -13.18 -21.22 -5.32
CA SER A 133 -13.31 -19.77 -5.30
C SER A 133 -13.21 -19.24 -3.87
N ASP A 134 -12.32 -18.29 -3.64
CA ASP A 134 -12.13 -17.64 -2.33
C ASP A 134 -13.15 -16.48 -2.11
N VAL A 135 -14.31 -16.51 -2.79
CA VAL A 135 -15.32 -15.43 -2.72
C VAL A 135 -16.13 -15.56 -1.43
N GLN A 136 -16.00 -14.55 -0.59
CA GLN A 136 -16.72 -14.47 0.69
C GLN A 136 -18.01 -13.68 0.52
N MET A 137 -19.11 -14.19 1.08
CA MET A 137 -20.40 -13.52 1.10
C MET A 137 -20.65 -12.89 2.45
N TYR A 138 -21.24 -11.69 2.45
CA TYR A 138 -21.55 -10.94 3.66
C TYR A 138 -23.00 -10.46 3.61
N ALA A 139 -23.70 -10.57 4.74
CA ALA A 139 -24.99 -9.90 4.95
C ALA A 139 -24.98 -9.20 6.30
N ASN A 140 -25.42 -7.94 6.34
CA ASN A 140 -25.44 -7.10 7.55
C ASN A 140 -24.08 -7.00 8.28
N GLY A 141 -22.96 -7.10 7.55
CA GLY A 141 -21.62 -7.06 8.12
C GLY A 141 -21.13 -8.37 8.74
N GLU A 142 -21.93 -9.44 8.67
CA GLU A 142 -21.53 -10.79 9.09
C GLU A 142 -21.26 -11.65 7.85
N ARG A 143 -20.20 -12.45 7.93
CA ARG A 143 -19.86 -13.41 6.86
C ARG A 143 -20.89 -14.54 6.86
N ILE A 144 -21.50 -14.78 5.70
CA ILE A 144 -22.33 -15.94 5.45
C ILE A 144 -21.42 -17.06 4.95
N LYS A 145 -21.27 -18.10 5.76
CA LYS A 145 -20.55 -19.31 5.40
C LYS A 145 -21.48 -20.25 4.62
N GLN A 146 -21.05 -20.69 3.44
CA GLN A 146 -21.77 -21.70 2.67
C GLN A 146 -21.57 -23.09 3.30
N GLU A 147 -22.55 -23.98 3.11
CA GLU A 147 -22.45 -25.34 3.61
C GLU A 147 -21.28 -26.07 2.93
N GLY A 148 -20.37 -26.64 3.71
CA GLY A 148 -19.13 -27.27 3.22
C GLY A 148 -17.97 -26.32 2.93
N GLU A 149 -18.13 -25.00 3.14
CA GLU A 149 -17.04 -24.04 2.99
C GLU A 149 -15.99 -24.23 4.09
N GLU A 150 -14.71 -24.05 3.76
CA GLU A 150 -13.63 -24.13 4.73
C GLU A 150 -13.56 -22.88 5.63
N ASP A 151 -13.04 -23.07 6.85
CA ASP A 151 -12.88 -21.97 7.82
C ASP A 151 -11.86 -20.94 7.37
N PHE A 152 -10.91 -21.32 6.52
CA PHE A 152 -9.93 -20.44 5.88
C PHE A 152 -9.75 -20.84 4.42
N PRO A 153 -9.46 -19.92 3.50
CA PRO A 153 -9.12 -20.28 2.13
C PRO A 153 -7.77 -21.00 2.05
N PRO A 154 -7.60 -22.06 1.23
CA PRO A 154 -6.32 -22.77 1.12
C PRO A 154 -5.16 -21.86 0.70
N SER A 155 -5.41 -20.96 -0.25
CA SER A 155 -4.46 -19.94 -0.71
C SER A 155 -3.98 -19.04 0.43
N ALA A 156 -4.90 -18.58 1.29
CA ALA A 156 -4.59 -17.69 2.40
C ALA A 156 -3.70 -18.37 3.47
N LEU A 157 -3.91 -19.67 3.71
CA LEU A 157 -3.04 -20.47 4.59
C LEU A 157 -1.61 -20.58 4.02
N VAL A 158 -1.46 -20.76 2.71
CA VAL A 158 -0.14 -20.74 2.05
C VAL A 158 0.53 -19.38 2.18
N ILE A 159 -0.22 -18.28 1.99
CA ILE A 159 0.32 -16.93 2.17
C ILE A 159 0.82 -16.74 3.59
N ALA A 160 0.02 -17.14 4.60
CA ALA A 160 0.40 -17.03 6.01
C ALA A 160 1.67 -17.84 6.34
N ALA A 161 1.83 -19.01 5.73
CA ALA A 161 2.93 -19.91 6.02
C ALA A 161 4.28 -19.46 5.44
N TYR A 162 4.27 -18.73 4.32
CA TYR A 162 5.48 -18.40 3.55
C TYR A 162 5.65 -16.87 3.40
N PRO A 163 6.67 -16.28 4.06
CA PRO A 163 6.94 -14.83 4.01
C PRO A 163 7.19 -14.23 2.62
N ASP A 164 7.50 -15.08 1.63
CA ASP A 164 7.68 -14.70 0.23
C ASP A 164 6.39 -14.18 -0.42
N TYR A 165 5.22 -14.58 0.11
CA TYR A 165 3.91 -14.15 -0.39
C TYR A 165 3.33 -12.96 0.40
N HIS A 166 4.01 -12.52 1.46
CA HIS A 166 3.58 -11.33 2.19
C HIS A 166 3.89 -10.08 1.35
N PHE A 167 2.98 -9.11 1.39
CA PHE A 167 3.09 -7.90 0.58
C PHE A 167 3.25 -6.65 1.45
N LYS A 168 3.79 -5.60 0.82
CA LYS A 168 3.91 -4.29 1.45
C LYS A 168 2.60 -3.53 1.25
N ARG A 169 2.13 -2.85 2.30
CA ARG A 169 0.91 -2.05 2.22
C ARG A 169 1.14 -0.76 1.44
N GLY A 170 0.06 -0.29 0.82
CA GLY A 170 -0.03 1.02 0.20
C GLY A 170 0.91 1.24 -0.99
N MET A 171 0.93 2.48 -1.46
CA MET A 171 1.70 2.92 -2.62
C MET A 171 2.44 4.22 -2.28
N PRO A 172 3.69 4.15 -1.78
CA PRO A 172 4.42 5.34 -1.32
C PRO A 172 4.66 6.35 -2.45
N ALA A 173 4.64 5.90 -3.71
CA ALA A 173 4.68 6.77 -4.89
C ALA A 173 3.60 7.87 -4.86
N PHE A 174 2.41 7.58 -4.34
CA PHE A 174 1.33 8.57 -4.25
C PHE A 174 1.61 9.66 -3.21
N LEU A 175 2.38 9.40 -2.16
CA LEU A 175 2.82 10.47 -1.24
C LEU A 175 3.76 11.45 -1.92
N TYR A 176 4.71 10.96 -2.72
CA TYR A 176 5.61 11.84 -3.48
C TYR A 176 4.85 12.64 -4.54
N LEU A 177 3.89 12.01 -5.22
CA LEU A 177 3.01 12.69 -6.18
C LEU A 177 2.16 13.77 -5.49
N ALA A 178 1.55 13.46 -4.35
CA ALA A 178 0.78 14.41 -3.57
C ALA A 178 1.64 15.62 -3.16
N LEU A 179 2.86 15.39 -2.68
CA LEU A 179 3.79 16.47 -2.34
C LEU A 179 4.12 17.36 -3.54
N ALA A 180 4.43 16.74 -4.69
CA ALA A 180 4.71 17.47 -5.92
C ALA A 180 3.52 18.31 -6.38
N LEU A 181 2.30 17.77 -6.31
CA LEU A 181 1.06 18.49 -6.62
C LEU A 181 0.81 19.64 -5.65
N LEU A 182 1.04 19.45 -4.35
CA LEU A 182 0.88 20.51 -3.35
C LEU A 182 1.84 21.68 -3.62
N VAL A 183 3.12 21.39 -3.87
CA VAL A 183 4.14 22.39 -4.21
C VAL A 183 3.79 23.09 -5.53
N TYR A 184 3.42 22.32 -6.55
CA TYR A 184 2.99 22.85 -7.85
C TYR A 184 1.79 23.79 -7.70
N GLY A 185 0.74 23.36 -6.99
CA GLY A 185 -0.47 24.13 -6.76
C GLY A 185 -0.20 25.42 -5.99
N TRP A 186 0.66 25.37 -4.97
CA TRP A 186 1.11 26.57 -4.26
C TRP A 186 1.86 27.55 -5.17
N CYS A 187 2.77 27.04 -6.01
CA CYS A 187 3.51 27.87 -6.94
C CYS A 187 2.59 28.52 -8.00
N ALA A 188 1.65 27.74 -8.55
CA ALA A 188 0.63 28.21 -9.48
C ALA A 188 -0.31 29.23 -8.83
N PHE A 189 -0.56 29.14 -7.53
CA PHE A 189 -1.38 30.11 -6.80
C PHE A 189 -0.63 31.41 -6.48
N ARG A 190 0.64 31.32 -6.07
CA ARG A 190 1.34 32.45 -5.41
C ARG A 190 2.31 33.23 -6.28
N TYR A 191 2.92 32.61 -7.30
CA TYR A 191 4.05 33.20 -8.04
C TYR A 191 3.73 33.44 -9.52
N GLU A 192 3.60 34.72 -9.90
CA GLU A 192 3.37 35.12 -11.30
C GLU A 192 4.50 34.71 -12.25
N ALA A 193 5.75 34.68 -11.77
CA ALA A 193 6.87 34.17 -12.54
C ALA A 193 6.68 32.69 -12.92
N PHE A 194 6.15 31.87 -12.00
CA PHE A 194 5.85 30.47 -12.26
C PHE A 194 4.67 30.32 -13.23
N GLN A 195 3.60 31.12 -13.04
CA GLN A 195 2.44 31.15 -13.93
C GLN A 195 2.85 31.53 -15.37
N THR A 196 3.70 32.55 -15.52
CA THR A 196 4.21 33.00 -16.82
C THR A 196 5.12 31.93 -17.45
N TRP A 197 5.92 31.23 -16.65
CA TRP A 197 6.73 30.12 -17.13
C TRP A 197 5.87 28.95 -17.61
N THR A 198 4.83 28.55 -16.87
CA THR A 198 3.89 27.51 -17.32
C THR A 198 3.12 27.90 -18.57
N PHE A 199 2.74 29.18 -18.71
CA PHE A 199 2.11 29.70 -19.92
C PHE A 199 3.01 29.52 -21.14
N ARG A 200 4.30 29.83 -20.98
CA ARG A 200 5.33 29.71 -22.02
C ARG A 200 5.66 28.26 -22.39
N LEU A 201 5.34 27.29 -21.53
CA LEU A 201 5.42 25.87 -21.87
C LEU A 201 4.18 25.36 -22.61
N SER A 202 3.09 26.13 -22.61
CA SER A 202 1.86 25.69 -23.26
C SER A 202 2.02 25.60 -24.79
N PRO A 203 1.27 24.69 -25.44
CA PRO A 203 1.30 24.55 -26.90
C PRO A 203 0.89 25.80 -27.68
N GLN A 204 0.34 26.83 -27.01
CA GLN A 204 -0.09 28.08 -27.65
C GLN A 204 1.05 28.79 -28.38
N ARG A 205 2.31 28.57 -27.94
CA ARG A 205 3.51 29.04 -28.66
C ARG A 205 3.70 28.46 -30.06
N LEU A 206 3.06 27.34 -30.38
CA LEU A 206 3.12 26.74 -31.71
C LEU A 206 2.14 27.38 -32.69
N MET A 207 1.15 28.12 -32.18
CA MET A 207 0.03 28.65 -32.97
C MET A 207 0.05 30.18 -33.11
N TYR A 208 0.73 30.91 -32.21
CA TYR A 208 0.74 32.36 -32.16
C TYR A 208 2.16 32.91 -32.01
N GLU A 209 2.47 34.00 -32.71
CA GLU A 209 3.72 34.74 -32.53
C GLU A 209 3.65 35.59 -31.25
N ASN A 210 4.63 35.41 -30.36
CA ASN A 210 4.77 36.13 -29.09
C ASN A 210 3.50 36.18 -28.22
N PRO A 211 2.92 35.03 -27.83
CA PRO A 211 1.77 35.02 -26.95
C PRO A 211 2.13 35.55 -25.55
N GLU A 212 1.28 36.41 -25.00
CA GLU A 212 1.39 36.93 -23.64
C GLU A 212 0.22 36.43 -22.76
N PRO A 213 0.48 36.12 -21.48
CA PRO A 213 -0.57 35.68 -20.57
C PRO A 213 -1.54 36.82 -20.25
N SER A 214 -2.84 36.55 -20.33
CA SER A 214 -3.89 37.49 -19.97
C SER A 214 -4.17 37.50 -18.47
N ASP A 215 -4.83 38.56 -17.96
CA ASP A 215 -5.30 38.63 -16.57
C ASP A 215 -6.21 37.45 -16.21
N PHE A 216 -7.02 37.00 -17.17
CA PHE A 216 -7.86 35.82 -17.02
C PHE A 216 -7.03 34.55 -16.84
N TYR A 217 -5.92 34.39 -17.58
CA TYR A 217 -5.01 33.27 -17.39
C TYR A 217 -4.43 33.26 -15.97
N TYR A 218 -3.95 34.41 -15.47
CA TYR A 218 -3.43 34.50 -14.11
C TYR A 218 -4.48 34.19 -13.04
N PHE A 219 -5.73 34.63 -13.24
CA PHE A 219 -6.85 34.25 -12.37
C PHE A 219 -7.10 32.73 -12.38
N MET A 220 -7.13 32.13 -13.58
CA MET A 220 -7.34 30.68 -13.72
C MET A 220 -6.20 29.85 -13.14
N CYS A 221 -4.94 30.30 -13.21
CA CYS A 221 -3.83 29.67 -12.52
C CYS A 221 -4.02 29.66 -11.00
N LYS A 222 -4.54 30.75 -10.43
CA LYS A 222 -4.81 30.84 -8.99
C LYS A 222 -5.94 29.89 -8.57
N ALA A 223 -7.05 29.89 -9.30
CA ALA A 223 -8.15 28.96 -9.06
C ALA A 223 -7.72 27.49 -9.22
N GLY A 224 -7.02 27.18 -10.31
CA GLY A 224 -6.47 25.85 -10.57
C GLY A 224 -5.44 25.41 -9.53
N GLY A 225 -4.58 26.32 -9.07
CA GLY A 225 -3.63 26.05 -7.99
C GLY A 225 -4.32 25.60 -6.70
N ILE A 226 -5.43 26.24 -6.31
CA ILE A 226 -6.24 25.83 -5.15
C ILE A 226 -6.82 24.43 -5.36
N VAL A 227 -7.40 24.17 -6.53
CA VAL A 227 -7.97 22.85 -6.86
C VAL A 227 -6.90 21.76 -6.83
N VAL A 228 -5.71 22.01 -7.37
CA VAL A 228 -4.60 21.05 -7.33
C VAL A 228 -4.11 20.81 -5.91
N MET A 229 -4.03 21.85 -5.07
CA MET A 229 -3.70 21.67 -3.66
C MET A 229 -4.74 20.80 -2.93
N ALA A 230 -6.04 21.01 -3.18
CA ALA A 230 -7.09 20.15 -2.61
C ALA A 230 -6.99 18.70 -3.12
N GLY A 231 -6.78 18.52 -4.43
CA GLY A 231 -6.58 17.20 -5.05
C GLY A 231 -5.35 16.47 -4.51
N SER A 232 -4.30 17.19 -4.13
CA SER A 232 -3.11 16.58 -3.53
C SER A 232 -3.42 15.85 -2.22
N LEU A 233 -4.36 16.35 -1.41
CA LEU A 233 -4.82 15.69 -0.19
C LEU A 233 -5.53 14.37 -0.51
N PHE A 234 -6.38 14.37 -1.53
CA PHE A 234 -7.05 13.15 -1.99
C PHE A 234 -6.04 12.09 -2.47
N VAL A 235 -5.02 12.50 -3.24
CA VAL A 235 -3.95 11.61 -3.69
C VAL A 235 -3.14 11.07 -2.49
N ALA A 236 -2.90 11.88 -1.46
CA ALA A 236 -2.21 11.42 -0.26
C ALA A 236 -2.99 10.32 0.47
N PHE A 237 -4.32 10.42 0.56
CA PHE A 237 -5.16 9.34 1.12
C PHE A 237 -5.10 8.05 0.31
N LYS A 238 -4.96 8.13 -1.01
CA LYS A 238 -4.78 6.94 -1.87
C LYS A 238 -3.45 6.23 -1.70
N ALA A 239 -2.48 6.86 -1.01
CA ALA A 239 -1.22 6.21 -0.73
C ALA A 239 -1.36 5.10 0.33
N PHE A 240 -2.31 5.23 1.26
CA PHE A 240 -2.55 4.30 2.34
C PHE A 240 -3.59 3.26 1.96
#